data_AF-H4F5Y4-F1
#
_entry.id   AF-H4F5Y4-F1
#
_cell.length_a   1.000
_cell.length_b   1.000
_cell.length_c   1.000
_cell.angle_alpha   90.00
_cell.angle_beta   90.00
_cell.angle_gamma   90.00
#
_symmetry.space_group_name_H-M   'P 1'
#
loop_
_entity.id
_entity.type
_entity.pdbx_description
1 polymer ?
#
loop_
_entity_poly.entity_id
_entity_poly.type
_entity_poly.pdbx_seq_one_letter_code
_entity_poly.pdbx_strand_id
1 'polypeptide(L)'
;MSVPDYLAINRMGKVPALKHGATIVTECAAICAYLVDAFPKAGLAPTGEERSAYYRWMFFAAGPLEAAVINRSLGVEIAANRRRMVGYGSFGAVMNALE
;
A
#
# COMPACT_ATOMS: atom_id res chain seq x y z
N MET A 1 16.97 -18.19 -3.68
CA MET A 1 15.60 -18.60 -4.06
C MET A 1 15.51 -18.52 -5.58
N SER A 2 14.95 -19.53 -6.25
CA SER A 2 14.78 -19.45 -7.71
C SER A 2 13.60 -18.54 -8.08
N VAL A 3 13.51 -18.09 -9.34
CA VAL A 3 12.35 -17.33 -9.82
C VAL A 3 11.04 -18.10 -9.67
N PRO A 4 10.96 -19.40 -10.05
CA PRO A 4 9.77 -20.23 -9.77
C PRO A 4 9.40 -20.27 -8.29
N ASP A 5 10.38 -20.42 -7.39
CA ASP A 5 10.13 -20.47 -5.95
C ASP A 5 9.59 -19.14 -5.41
N TYR A 6 10.07 -18.00 -5.94
CA TYR A 6 9.57 -16.69 -5.54
C TYR A 6 8.15 -16.42 -6.06
N LEU A 7 7.84 -16.86 -7.29
CA LEU A 7 6.49 -16.75 -7.85
C LEU A 7 5.47 -17.60 -7.08
N ALA A 8 5.90 -18.67 -6.41
CA ALA A 8 5.05 -19.42 -5.49
C ALA A 8 4.68 -18.61 -4.23
N ILE A 9 5.48 -17.59 -3.86
CA ILE A 9 5.22 -16.68 -2.75
C ILE A 9 4.40 -15.48 -3.21
N ASN A 10 4.84 -14.79 -4.27
CA ASN A 10 4.09 -13.70 -4.88
C ASN A 10 3.95 -13.95 -6.38
N ARG A 11 2.74 -14.31 -6.82
CA ARG A 11 2.43 -14.56 -8.24
C ARG A 11 2.65 -13.34 -9.13
N MET A 12 2.60 -12.13 -8.59
CA MET A 12 2.92 -10.90 -9.32
C MET A 12 4.42 -10.72 -9.53
N GLY A 13 5.28 -11.51 -8.89
CA GLY A 13 6.74 -11.38 -8.96
C GLY A 13 7.27 -10.08 -8.37
N LYS A 14 6.45 -9.37 -7.57
CA LYS A 14 6.79 -8.08 -6.96
C LYS A 14 7.33 -8.27 -5.55
N VAL A 15 8.16 -7.32 -5.13
CA VAL A 15 8.60 -7.13 -3.74
C VAL A 15 7.88 -5.92 -3.15
N PRO A 16 7.66 -5.88 -1.82
CA PRO A 16 8.02 -6.90 -0.82
C PRO A 16 7.04 -8.09 -0.73
N ALA A 17 7.52 -9.20 -0.15
CA ALA A 17 6.71 -10.33 0.30
C ALA A 17 7.30 -10.89 1.60
N LEU A 18 6.46 -11.26 2.57
CA LEU A 18 6.85 -11.79 3.86
C LEU A 18 6.40 -13.25 4.00
N LYS A 19 7.30 -14.11 4.48
CA LYS A 19 6.96 -15.45 4.98
C LYS A 19 7.29 -15.54 6.46
N HIS A 20 6.28 -15.74 7.30
CA HIS A 20 6.44 -15.95 8.75
C HIS A 20 5.82 -17.31 9.12
N GLY A 21 6.67 -18.31 9.36
CA GLY A 21 6.23 -19.70 9.51
C GLY A 21 5.58 -20.22 8.22
N ALA A 22 4.32 -20.67 8.35
CA ALA A 22 3.50 -21.11 7.22
C ALA A 22 2.74 -19.96 6.53
N THR A 23 2.68 -18.77 7.15
CA THR A 23 1.92 -17.64 6.62
C THR A 23 2.75 -16.87 5.59
N ILE A 24 2.12 -16.57 4.45
CA ILE A 24 2.66 -15.68 3.41
C ILE A 24 1.79 -14.43 3.37
N VAL A 25 2.42 -13.26 3.42
CA VAL A 25 1.76 -11.95 3.30
C VAL A 25 2.45 -11.17 2.18
N THR A 26 1.67 -10.76 1.19
CA THR A 26 2.09 -9.85 0.12
C THR A 26 1.41 -8.50 0.32
N GLU A 27 1.85 -7.48 -0.42
CA GLU A 27 1.48 -6.06 -0.24
C GLU A 27 2.15 -5.39 0.97
N CYS A 28 2.84 -4.28 0.73
CA CYS A 28 3.61 -3.57 1.77
C CYS A 28 2.72 -3.16 2.96
N ALA A 29 1.54 -2.59 2.68
CA ALA A 29 0.61 -2.17 3.72
C ALA A 29 0.10 -3.35 4.57
N ALA A 30 -0.21 -4.48 3.93
CA ALA A 30 -0.66 -5.68 4.63
C ALA A 30 0.47 -6.30 5.47
N ILE A 31 1.72 -6.28 4.98
CA ILE A 31 2.89 -6.73 5.73
C ILE A 31 3.06 -5.91 7.01
N CYS A 32 3.00 -4.58 6.92
CA CYS A 32 3.10 -3.72 8.11
C CYS A 32 1.99 -4.01 9.12
N ALA A 33 0.74 -4.13 8.67
CA ALA A 33 -0.38 -4.48 9.55
C ALA A 33 -0.21 -5.87 10.19
N TYR A 34 0.24 -6.86 9.41
CA TYR A 34 0.53 -8.19 9.92
C TYR A 34 1.61 -8.19 11.00
N LEU A 35 2.70 -7.44 10.80
CA LEU A 35 3.80 -7.36 11.76
C LEU A 35 3.36 -6.73 13.09
N VAL A 36 2.47 -5.74 13.04
CA VAL A 36 1.86 -5.14 14.23
C VAL A 36 1.11 -6.19 15.06
N ASP A 37 0.31 -7.05 14.40
CA ASP A 37 -0.48 -8.07 15.08
C ASP A 37 0.36 -9.28 15.52
N ALA A 38 1.35 -9.68 14.72
CA ALA A 38 2.20 -10.83 14.99
C ALA A 38 3.21 -10.58 16.13
N PHE A 39 3.59 -9.33 16.37
CA PHE A 39 4.60 -8.94 17.37
C PHE A 39 4.07 -7.88 18.34
N PRO A 40 3.03 -8.18 19.15
CA PRO A 40 2.39 -7.19 20.02
C PRO A 40 3.35 -6.59 21.07
N LYS A 41 4.39 -7.33 21.46
CA LYS A 41 5.42 -6.86 22.39
C LYS A 41 6.29 -5.73 21.84
N ALA A 42 6.28 -5.50 20.52
CA ALA A 42 7.00 -4.39 19.90
C ALA A 42 6.33 -3.03 20.13
N GLY A 43 5.07 -3.01 20.60
CA GLY A 43 4.37 -1.76 20.91
C GLY A 43 4.06 -0.88 19.69
N LEU A 44 3.96 -1.47 18.50
CA LEU A 44 3.72 -0.76 17.23
C LEU A 44 2.23 -0.66 16.85
N ALA A 45 1.35 -1.28 17.64
CA ALA A 45 -0.08 -1.24 17.37
C ALA A 45 -0.67 0.15 17.62
N PRO A 46 -1.50 0.67 16.70
CA PRO A 46 -2.16 1.94 16.95
C PRO A 46 -3.12 1.81 18.13
N THR A 47 -3.10 2.81 19.00
CA THR A 47 -4.12 2.99 20.05
C THR A 47 -5.50 3.20 19.42
N GLY A 48 -6.55 3.19 20.26
CA GLY A 48 -7.92 3.45 19.80
C GLY A 48 -8.06 4.78 19.06
N GLU A 49 -7.40 5.83 19.57
CA GLU A 49 -7.42 7.19 19.00
C GLU A 49 -6.63 7.27 17.68
N GLU A 50 -5.51 6.55 17.56
CA GLU A 50 -4.65 6.56 16.38
C GLU A 50 -5.19 5.69 15.24
N ARG A 51 -6.10 4.75 15.54
CA ARG A 51 -6.54 3.71 14.60
C ARG A 51 -7.16 4.27 13.32
N SER A 52 -7.94 5.34 13.41
CA SER A 52 -8.54 6.00 12.25
C SER A 52 -7.46 6.57 11.31
N ALA A 53 -6.49 7.29 11.87
CA ALA A 53 -5.37 7.84 11.10
C ALA A 53 -4.49 6.74 10.51
N TYR A 54 -4.21 5.69 11.28
CA TYR A 54 -3.46 4.52 10.82
C TYR A 54 -4.12 3.89 9.59
N TYR A 55 -5.42 3.55 9.66
CA TYR A 55 -6.11 2.96 8.51
C TYR A 55 -6.15 3.91 7.32
N ARG A 56 -6.46 5.19 7.54
CA ARG A 56 -6.45 6.19 6.46
C ARG A 56 -5.12 6.16 5.73
N TRP A 57 -4.00 6.23 6.45
CA TRP A 57 -2.68 6.27 5.84
C TRP A 57 -2.30 4.96 5.14
N MET A 58 -2.59 3.81 5.75
CA MET A 58 -2.29 2.51 5.15
C MET A 58 -3.01 2.31 3.80
N PHE A 59 -4.30 2.67 3.73
CA PHE A 59 -5.07 2.53 2.48
C PHE A 59 -4.85 3.68 1.49
N PHE A 60 -4.59 4.90 1.98
CA PHE A 60 -4.28 6.03 1.12
C PHE A 60 -2.93 5.86 0.42
N ALA A 61 -1.90 5.43 1.16
CA ALA A 61 -0.56 5.21 0.63
C ALA A 61 -0.55 4.10 -0.43
N ALA A 62 -1.13 2.93 -0.11
CA ALA A 62 -1.17 1.76 -0.99
C ALA A 62 -2.18 1.85 -2.14
N GLY A 63 -2.98 2.92 -2.21
CA GLY A 63 -3.98 3.09 -3.25
C GLY A 63 -3.80 4.43 -3.97
N PRO A 64 -4.54 5.49 -3.58
CA PRO A 64 -4.50 6.77 -4.27
C PRO A 64 -3.10 7.38 -4.46
N LEU A 65 -2.26 7.35 -3.42
CA LEU A 65 -0.94 7.97 -3.46
C LEU A 65 0.00 7.27 -4.44
N GLU A 66 0.17 5.95 -4.29
CA GLU A 66 0.99 5.15 -5.20
C GLU A 66 0.52 5.30 -6.65
N ALA A 67 -0.78 5.15 -6.91
CA ALA A 67 -1.34 5.27 -8.26
C ALA A 67 -1.05 6.64 -8.88
N ALA A 68 -1.22 7.73 -8.12
CA ALA A 68 -0.96 9.08 -8.63
C ALA A 68 0.53 9.32 -8.93
N VAL A 69 1.43 8.88 -8.05
CA VAL A 69 2.87 9.02 -8.22
C VAL A 69 3.36 8.21 -9.43
N ILE A 70 2.95 6.95 -9.56
CA ILE A 70 3.36 6.10 -10.67
C ILE A 70 2.80 6.62 -12.00
N ASN A 71 1.51 6.99 -12.06
CA ASN A 71 0.93 7.56 -13.28
C ASN A 71 1.63 8.85 -13.69
N ARG A 72 1.99 9.72 -12.75
CA ARG A 72 2.79 10.91 -13.02
C ARG A 72 4.17 10.56 -13.56
N SER A 73 4.85 9.60 -12.96
CA SER A 73 6.16 9.09 -13.41
C SER A 73 6.12 8.50 -14.82
N LEU A 74 5.01 7.86 -15.20
CA LEU A 74 4.83 7.24 -16.51
C LEU A 74 4.28 8.20 -17.57
N GLY A 75 4.04 9.48 -17.21
CA GLY A 75 3.45 10.47 -18.13
C GLY A 75 1.98 10.20 -18.48
N VAL A 76 1.26 9.45 -17.63
CA VAL A 76 -0.16 9.15 -17.84
C VAL A 76 -0.98 10.42 -17.61
N GLU A 77 -1.62 10.90 -18.67
CA GLU A 77 -2.52 12.04 -18.60
C GLU A 77 -3.99 11.60 -18.47
N ILE A 78 -4.66 12.09 -17.43
CA ILE A 78 -6.08 11.84 -17.21
C ILE A 78 -6.88 13.06 -17.69
N ALA A 79 -7.68 12.87 -18.74
CA ALA A 79 -8.58 13.89 -19.24
C ALA A 79 -9.52 14.42 -18.14
N ALA A 80 -9.80 15.72 -18.15
CA ALA A 80 -10.53 16.40 -17.08
C ALA A 80 -11.90 15.76 -16.79
N ASN A 81 -12.63 15.33 -17.83
CA ASN A 81 -13.92 14.66 -17.72
C ASN A 81 -13.85 13.22 -17.16
N ARG A 82 -12.66 12.62 -17.07
CA ARG A 82 -12.42 11.26 -16.57
C ARG A 82 -11.81 11.21 -15.18
N ARG A 83 -11.48 12.35 -14.56
CA ARG A 83 -10.85 12.39 -13.22
C ARG A 83 -11.63 11.63 -12.14
N ARG A 84 -12.97 11.59 -12.23
CA ARG A 84 -13.81 10.84 -11.29
C ARG A 84 -13.69 9.31 -11.40
N MET A 85 -13.13 8.80 -12.50
CA MET A 85 -12.92 7.36 -12.70
C MET A 85 -11.68 6.84 -11.98
N VAL A 86 -10.68 7.70 -11.76
CA VAL A 86 -9.46 7.32 -11.05
C VAL A 86 -9.63 7.65 -9.57
N GLY A 87 -9.39 6.67 -8.69
CA GLY A 87 -9.63 6.81 -7.25
C GLY A 87 -8.80 7.91 -6.57
N TYR A 88 -7.76 8.41 -7.23
CA TYR A 88 -6.92 9.50 -6.74
C TYR A 88 -7.30 10.89 -7.27
N GLY A 89 -8.25 10.97 -8.22
CA GLY A 89 -8.70 12.23 -8.84
C GLY A 89 -7.61 12.92 -9.68
N SER A 90 -6.72 13.67 -9.03
CA SER A 90 -5.58 14.33 -9.67
C SER A 90 -4.35 14.30 -8.77
N PHE A 91 -3.16 14.36 -9.38
CA PHE A 91 -1.91 14.40 -8.62
C PHE A 91 -1.89 15.54 -7.58
N GLY A 92 -2.33 16.74 -7.96
CA GLY A 92 -2.41 17.88 -7.02
C GLY A 92 -3.35 17.62 -5.85
N ALA A 93 -4.52 16.99 -6.09
CA ALA A 93 -5.46 16.67 -5.01
C ALA A 93 -4.87 15.65 -4.02
N VAL A 94 -4.09 14.68 -4.50
CA VAL A 94 -3.38 13.72 -3.64
C VAL A 94 -2.32 14.41 -2.80
N MET A 95 -1.51 15.29 -3.39
CA MET A 95 -0.47 16.01 -2.67
C MET A 95 -1.06 16.91 -1.58
N ASN A 96 -2.17 17.59 -1.88
CA ASN A 96 -2.88 18.40 -0.89
C ASN A 96 -3.46 17.58 0.27
N ALA A 97 -3.71 16.28 0.08
CA ALA A 97 -4.22 15.40 1.13
C ALA A 97 -3.12 14.82 2.05
N LEU A 98 -1.85 15.18 1.78
CA LEU A 98 -0.71 14.85 2.63
C LEU A 98 -0.51 15.82 3.79
N GLU A 99 -1.01 17.06 3.63
CA GLU A 99 -0.99 18.15 4.63
C GLU A 99 -2.22 18.05 5.55
#